data_AF-A0A3C0FQI2-F1
#
_entry.id   AF-A0A3C0FQI2-F1
#
_cell.length_a   1.000
_cell.length_b   1.000
_cell.length_c   1.000
_cell.angle_alpha   90.00
_cell.angle_beta   90.00
_cell.angle_gamma   90.00
#
_symmetry.space_group_name_H-M   'P 1'
#
loop_
_entity.id
_entity.type
_entity.pdbx_description
1 polymer ?
#
loop_
_entity_poly.entity_id
_entity_poly.type
_entity_poly.pdbx_seq_one_letter_code
_entity_poly.pdbx_strand_id
1 'polypeptide(L)'
;MLQNIKISKKVASLTLLSLVALLVISALELFALREALLEDRKDKVKATTTMLVTAAQSYQDLVDSGELSQEEAVTEFYRVAAASKFDDGTGYFFAYDSKGVNMMHAANPALVGKDLS
;
A
#
# COMPACT_ATOMS: atom_id res chain seq x y z
N MET A 1 53.43 -0.58 -19.51
CA MET A 1 53.23 -1.78 -18.64
C MET A 1 52.15 -2.76 -19.15
N LEU A 2 51.15 -2.34 -19.95
CA LEU A 2 50.12 -3.25 -20.51
C LEU A 2 50.56 -4.11 -21.71
N GLN A 3 51.74 -3.87 -22.27
CA GLN A 3 52.21 -4.55 -23.49
C GLN A 3 52.68 -6.00 -23.24
N ASN A 4 53.05 -6.38 -22.01
CA ASN A 4 53.61 -7.71 -21.70
C ASN A 4 52.60 -8.71 -21.11
N ILE A 5 51.30 -8.38 -21.13
CA ILE A 5 50.23 -9.26 -20.65
C ILE A 5 49.75 -10.14 -21.81
N LYS A 6 49.70 -11.47 -21.60
CA LYS A 6 49.14 -12.44 -22.57
C LYS A 6 47.73 -12.01 -22.99
N ILE A 7 47.42 -12.13 -24.28
CA ILE A 7 46.13 -11.70 -24.87
C ILE A 7 44.93 -12.30 -24.11
N SER A 8 45.03 -13.56 -23.68
CA SER A 8 43.98 -14.22 -22.89
C SER A 8 43.64 -13.49 -21.59
N LYS A 9 44.64 -12.95 -20.88
CA LYS A 9 44.41 -12.18 -19.64
C LYS A 9 43.78 -10.82 -19.94
N LYS A 10 44.09 -10.20 -21.08
CA LYS A 10 43.47 -8.93 -21.52
C LYS A 10 41.98 -9.12 -21.82
N VAL A 11 41.65 -10.18 -22.57
CA VAL A 11 40.24 -10.53 -22.87
C VAL A 11 39.50 -10.86 -21.58
N ALA A 12 40.08 -11.71 -20.72
CA ALA A 12 39.46 -12.07 -19.44
C ALA A 12 39.23 -10.86 -18.53
N SER A 13 40.15 -9.89 -18.48
CA SER A 13 39.96 -8.66 -17.70
C SER A 13 38.83 -7.78 -18.22
N LEU A 14 38.66 -7.70 -19.54
CA LEU A 14 37.55 -6.96 -20.14
C LEU A 14 36.22 -7.65 -19.85
N THR A 15 36.16 -8.97 -19.97
CA THR A 15 34.96 -9.75 -19.62
C THR A 15 34.61 -9.60 -18.14
N LEU A 16 35.59 -9.67 -17.25
CA LEU A 16 35.37 -9.48 -15.81
C LEU A 16 34.87 -8.06 -15.51
N LEU A 17 35.46 -7.05 -16.14
CA LEU A 17 35.03 -5.66 -15.99
C LEU A 17 33.58 -5.49 -16.45
N SER A 18 33.20 -6.05 -17.60
CA SER A 18 31.83 -6.02 -18.09
C SER A 18 30.87 -6.73 -17.13
N LEU A 19 31.27 -7.86 -16.55
CA LEU A 19 30.45 -8.59 -15.57
C LEU A 19 30.24 -7.74 -14.30
N VAL A 20 31.29 -7.12 -13.78
CA VAL A 20 31.20 -6.22 -12.61
C VAL A 20 30.30 -5.02 -12.93
N ALA A 21 30.43 -4.41 -14.10
CA ALA A 21 29.59 -3.30 -14.52
C ALA A 21 28.11 -3.71 -14.59
N LEU A 22 27.80 -4.87 -15.16
CA LEU A 22 26.44 -5.42 -15.20
C LEU A 22 25.89 -5.64 -13.79
N LEU A 23 26.67 -6.25 -12.89
CA LEU A 23 26.24 -6.47 -11.51
C LEU A 23 25.93 -5.15 -10.78
N VAL A 24 26.75 -4.12 -10.99
CA VAL A 24 26.50 -2.79 -10.41
C VAL A 24 25.21 -2.18 -10.95
N ILE A 25 24.99 -2.22 -12.27
CA ILE A 25 23.76 -1.69 -12.90
C ILE A 25 22.54 -2.45 -12.37
N SER A 26 22.57 -3.78 -12.37
CA SER A 26 21.46 -4.59 -11.86
C SER A 26 21.18 -4.32 -10.39
N ALA A 27 22.21 -4.10 -9.56
CA ALA A 27 22.02 -3.73 -8.16
C ALA A 27 21.30 -2.38 -8.05
N LEU A 28 21.72 -1.36 -8.79
CA LEU A 28 21.08 -0.04 -8.81
C LEU A 28 19.62 -0.12 -9.29
N GLU A 29 19.36 -0.88 -10.35
CA GLU A 29 18.01 -1.12 -10.87
C GLU A 29 17.12 -1.83 -9.86
N LEU A 30 17.63 -2.82 -9.14
CA LEU A 30 16.89 -3.51 -8.08
C LEU A 30 16.52 -2.57 -6.92
N PHE A 31 17.41 -1.66 -6.54
CA PHE A 31 17.10 -0.65 -5.53
C PHE A 31 16.01 0.32 -6.01
N ALA A 32 16.14 0.83 -7.24
CA ALA A 32 15.14 1.72 -7.84
C ALA A 32 13.78 1.03 -7.99
N LEU A 33 13.77 -0.24 -8.44
CA LEU A 33 12.55 -1.04 -8.56
C LEU A 33 11.89 -1.26 -7.19
N ARG A 34 12.67 -1.58 -6.15
CA ARG A 34 12.15 -1.73 -4.80
C ARG A 34 11.49 -0.45 -4.31
N GLU A 35 12.11 0.70 -4.56
CA GLU A 35 11.58 2.00 -4.15
C GLU A 35 10.28 2.33 -4.89
N ALA A 36 10.24 2.12 -6.21
CA ALA A 36 9.03 2.28 -7.03
C ALA A 36 7.89 1.37 -6.55
N LEU A 37 8.15 0.08 -6.30
CA LEU A 37 7.14 -0.86 -5.80
C LEU A 37 6.59 -0.48 -4.42
N LEU A 38 7.43 0.09 -3.55
CA LEU A 38 6.99 0.57 -2.24
C LEU A 38 6.13 1.83 -2.38
N GLU A 39 6.47 2.74 -3.28
CA GLU A 39 5.69 3.95 -3.52
C GLU A 39 4.32 3.60 -4.12
N ASP A 40 4.28 2.73 -5.13
CA ASP A 40 3.04 2.21 -5.72
C ASP A 40 2.14 1.58 -4.64
N ARG A 41 2.72 0.84 -3.69
CA ARG A 41 1.97 0.25 -2.57
C ARG A 41 1.37 1.32 -1.65
N LYS A 42 2.11 2.38 -1.34
CA LYS A 42 1.58 3.49 -0.52
C LYS A 42 0.46 4.22 -1.26
N ASP A 43 0.66 4.54 -2.53
CA ASP A 43 -0.34 5.22 -3.35
C ASP A 43 -1.60 4.41 -3.49
N LYS A 44 -1.48 3.09 -3.62
CA LYS A 44 -2.62 2.18 -3.62
C LYS A 44 -3.40 2.21 -2.31
N VAL A 45 -2.73 2.10 -1.17
CA VAL A 45 -3.39 2.20 0.15
C VAL A 45 -4.06 3.57 0.31
N LYS A 46 -3.37 4.65 -0.10
CA LYS A 46 -3.94 6.00 -0.07
C LYS A 46 -5.19 6.09 -0.93
N ALA A 47 -5.15 5.62 -2.18
CA ALA A 47 -6.28 5.66 -3.10
C ALA A 47 -7.47 4.86 -2.57
N THR A 48 -7.26 3.65 -2.05
CA THR A 48 -8.34 2.81 -1.51
C THR A 48 -8.95 3.41 -0.24
N THR A 49 -8.13 3.97 0.66
CA THR A 49 -8.63 4.68 1.84
C THR A 49 -9.36 5.98 1.46
N THR A 50 -8.84 6.77 0.51
CA THR A 50 -9.52 7.98 0.02
C THR A 50 -10.88 7.63 -0.59
N MET A 51 -10.99 6.55 -1.37
CA MET A 51 -12.27 6.09 -1.89
C MET A 51 -13.27 5.79 -0.77
N LEU A 52 -12.83 5.16 0.32
CA LEU A 52 -13.68 4.88 1.47
C LEU A 52 -14.09 6.16 2.22
N VAL A 53 -13.20 7.13 2.34
CA VAL A 53 -13.51 8.45 2.94
C VAL A 53 -14.51 9.21 2.09
N THR A 54 -14.37 9.22 0.77
CA THR A 54 -15.34 9.85 -0.13
C THR A 54 -16.70 9.16 -0.06
N ALA A 55 -16.74 7.83 0.10
CA ALA A 55 -17.99 7.12 0.35
C ALA A 55 -18.61 7.56 1.68
N ALA A 56 -17.83 7.70 2.77
CA ALA A 56 -18.31 8.24 4.03
C ALA A 56 -18.90 9.65 3.87
N GLN A 57 -18.26 10.51 3.07
CA GLN A 57 -18.77 11.84 2.77
C GLN A 57 -20.14 11.78 2.08
N SER A 58 -20.37 10.86 1.14
CA SER A 58 -21.71 10.71 0.54
C SER A 58 -22.81 10.33 1.53
N TYR A 59 -22.47 9.58 2.59
CA TYR A 59 -23.42 9.33 3.68
C TYR A 59 -23.63 10.57 4.54
N GLN A 60 -22.59 11.36 4.78
CA GLN A 60 -22.71 12.65 5.48
C GLN A 60 -23.59 13.63 4.70
N ASP A 61 -23.47 13.68 3.37
CA ASP A 61 -24.29 14.55 2.53
C ASP A 61 -25.80 14.21 2.64
N LEU A 62 -26.14 12.92 2.82
CA LEU A 62 -27.51 12.46 3.09
C LEU A 62 -28.01 12.84 4.50
N VAL A 63 -27.11 12.95 5.47
CA VAL A 63 -27.45 13.50 6.79
C VAL A 63 -27.74 14.99 6.69
N ASP A 64 -26.89 15.71 5.96
CA ASP A 64 -27.00 17.16 5.78
C ASP A 64 -28.26 17.54 4.98
N SER A 65 -28.71 16.66 4.07
CA SER A 65 -29.99 16.82 3.35
C SER A 65 -31.22 16.41 4.18
N GLY A 66 -31.03 15.78 5.33
CA GLY A 66 -32.09 15.27 6.21
C GLY A 66 -32.73 13.96 5.74
N GLU A 67 -32.13 13.28 4.75
CA GLU A 67 -32.58 11.98 4.25
C GLU A 67 -32.23 10.84 5.21
N LEU A 68 -31.13 10.96 5.96
CA LEU A 68 -30.70 10.01 6.98
C LEU A 68 -30.44 10.71 8.31
N SER A 69 -30.67 10.01 9.41
CA SER A 69 -30.04 10.40 10.68
C SER A 69 -28.55 10.06 10.68
N GLN A 70 -27.77 10.75 11.54
CA GLN A 70 -26.35 10.48 11.71
C GLN A 70 -26.07 9.00 12.07
N GLU A 71 -26.93 8.41 12.91
CA GLU A 71 -26.79 7.02 13.36
C GLU A 71 -27.02 6.03 12.22
N GLU A 72 -28.05 6.26 11.39
CA GLU A 72 -28.34 5.45 10.21
C GLU A 72 -27.21 5.55 9.18
N ALA A 73 -26.71 6.76 8.91
CA ALA A 73 -25.61 7.00 7.98
C ALA A 73 -24.33 6.27 8.41
N VAL A 74 -23.95 6.35 9.69
CA VAL A 74 -22.78 5.66 10.24
C VAL A 74 -22.96 4.14 10.18
N THR A 75 -24.15 3.64 10.52
CA THR A 75 -24.47 2.21 10.50
C THR A 75 -24.37 1.64 9.08
N GLU A 76 -24.99 2.30 8.10
CA GLU A 76 -24.95 1.88 6.70
C GLU A 76 -23.54 1.98 6.11
N PHE A 77 -22.82 3.06 6.40
CA PHE A 77 -21.43 3.21 5.98
C PHE A 77 -20.56 2.05 6.50
N TYR A 78 -20.60 1.77 7.79
CA TYR A 78 -19.79 0.70 8.37
C TYR A 78 -20.19 -0.69 7.88
N ARG A 79 -21.48 -0.93 7.59
CA ARG A 79 -21.94 -2.17 6.97
C ARG A 79 -21.28 -2.39 5.60
N VAL A 80 -21.25 -1.37 4.75
CA VAL A 80 -20.61 -1.44 3.42
C VAL A 80 -19.09 -1.50 3.53
N ALA A 81 -18.49 -0.69 4.41
CA ALA A 81 -17.05 -0.64 4.62
C ALA A 81 -16.50 -1.98 5.16
N ALA A 82 -17.20 -2.63 6.09
CA ALA A 82 -16.81 -3.93 6.64
C ALA A 82 -16.89 -5.07 5.62
N ALA A 83 -17.78 -4.96 4.64
CA ALA A 83 -17.89 -5.92 3.53
C ALA A 83 -16.85 -5.68 2.42
N SER A 84 -16.23 -4.50 2.40
CA SER A 84 -15.30 -4.08 1.36
C SER A 84 -13.89 -4.64 1.60
N LYS A 85 -13.29 -5.18 0.53
CA LYS A 85 -11.90 -5.64 0.49
C LYS A 85 -11.26 -5.24 -0.83
N PHE A 86 -9.93 -5.19 -0.85
CA PHE A 86 -9.14 -4.94 -2.05
C PHE A 86 -8.07 -6.03 -2.22
N ASP A 87 -7.37 -6.02 -3.34
CA ASP A 87 -6.28 -6.97 -3.66
C ASP A 87 -6.72 -8.43 -3.52
N ASP A 88 -7.79 -8.76 -4.25
CA ASP A 88 -8.40 -10.09 -4.28
C ASP A 88 -8.71 -10.64 -2.87
N GLY A 89 -9.03 -9.74 -1.93
CA GLY A 89 -9.41 -10.07 -0.56
C GLY A 89 -8.27 -10.05 0.45
N THR A 90 -7.04 -9.75 0.04
CA THR A 90 -5.88 -9.66 0.95
C THR A 90 -5.81 -8.31 1.67
N GLY A 91 -6.29 -7.23 1.03
CA GLY A 91 -6.43 -5.91 1.61
C GLY A 91 -7.80 -5.70 2.25
N TYR A 92 -7.84 -5.06 3.42
CA TYR A 92 -9.06 -4.82 4.19
C TYR A 92 -9.04 -3.46 4.88
N PHE A 93 -10.22 -2.97 5.26
CA PHE A 93 -10.39 -1.71 5.96
C PHE A 93 -10.69 -1.90 7.45
N PHE A 94 -10.35 -0.88 8.22
CA PHE A 94 -10.71 -0.73 9.62
C PHE A 94 -10.84 0.75 9.96
N ALA A 95 -11.58 1.06 11.03
CA ALA A 95 -11.77 2.42 11.50
C ALA A 95 -11.70 2.46 13.04
N TYR A 96 -11.15 3.55 13.56
CA TYR A 96 -11.11 3.86 14.99
C TYR A 96 -11.80 5.19 15.25
N ASP A 97 -12.39 5.34 16.42
CA ASP A 97 -12.76 6.66 16.93
C ASP A 97 -11.52 7.40 17.48
N SER A 98 -11.71 8.65 17.92
CA SER A 98 -10.63 9.47 18.48
C SER A 98 -10.07 8.97 19.81
N LYS A 99 -10.70 7.97 20.44
CA LYS A 99 -10.29 7.36 21.70
C LYS A 99 -9.56 6.03 21.48
N GLY A 100 -9.43 5.56 20.24
CA GLY A 100 -8.82 4.27 19.93
C GLY A 100 -9.77 3.08 20.03
N VAL A 101 -11.08 3.33 20.14
CA VAL A 101 -12.09 2.27 20.07
C VAL A 101 -12.26 1.86 18.61
N ASN A 102 -12.13 0.57 18.33
CA ASN A 102 -12.35 0.06 16.98
C ASN A 102 -13.85 0.15 16.63
N MET A 103 -14.18 0.92 15.60
CA MET A 103 -15.57 1.14 15.18
C MET A 103 -15.98 0.21 14.04
N MET A 104 -15.01 -0.27 13.26
CA MET A 104 -15.23 -1.19 12.15
C MET A 104 -13.94 -1.95 11.85
N HIS A 105 -14.04 -3.24 11.55
CA HIS A 105 -12.91 -4.04 11.12
C HIS A 105 -13.31 -5.17 10.15
N ALA A 106 -13.04 -5.00 8.85
CA ALA A 106 -13.47 -5.93 7.81
C ALA A 106 -12.86 -7.34 7.93
N ALA A 107 -11.62 -7.47 8.40
CA ALA A 107 -10.97 -8.77 8.57
C ALA A 107 -11.19 -9.44 9.95
N ASN A 108 -11.54 -8.68 10.98
CA ASN A 108 -11.65 -9.20 12.34
C ASN A 108 -12.79 -8.50 13.12
N PRO A 109 -14.05 -8.90 12.86
CA PRO A 109 -15.21 -8.28 13.50
C PRO A 109 -15.20 -8.36 15.04
N ALA A 110 -14.45 -9.30 15.63
CA ALA A 110 -14.34 -9.44 17.08
C ALA A 110 -13.57 -8.30 17.76
N LEU A 111 -13.00 -7.36 16.99
CA LEU A 111 -12.37 -6.16 17.51
C LEU A 111 -13.34 -4.98 17.65
N VAL A 112 -14.48 -4.99 16.97
CA VAL A 112 -15.44 -3.88 17.00
C VAL A 112 -15.94 -3.65 18.43
N GLY A 113 -15.89 -2.40 18.88
CA GLY A 113 -16.23 -1.94 20.23
C GLY A 113 -15.12 -2.08 21.27
N LYS A 114 -13.94 -2.59 20.91
CA LYS A 114 -12.79 -2.69 21.83
C LYS A 114 -11.90 -1.46 21.75
N ASP A 115 -11.47 -0.98 22.91
CA ASP A 115 -10.38 -0.02 23.04
C ASP A 115 -9.03 -0.71 22.78
N LEU A 116 -8.29 -0.23 21.79
CA LEU A 116 -7.00 -0.77 21.36
C LEU A 116 -5.86 0.26 21.47
N SER A 117 -6.04 1.31 22.27
CA SER A 117 -5.04 2.36 22.52
C SER A 117 -3.88 1.91 23.42
#